data_AF-A0A9X8GN52-F1
#
_entry.id   AF-A0A9X8GN52-F1
#
_cell.length_a   1.000
_cell.length_b   1.000
_cell.length_c   1.000
_cell.angle_alpha   90.00
_cell.angle_beta   90.00
_cell.angle_gamma   90.00
#
_symmetry.space_group_name_H-M   'P 1'
#
loop_
_entity.id
_entity.type
_entity.pdbx_description
1 polymer ?
#
loop_
_entity_poly.entity_id
_entity_poly.type
_entity_poly.pdbx_seq_one_letter_code
_entity_poly.pdbx_strand_id
1 'polypeptide(L)'
;MGDTNTGATPGPSAGGTAYPNERRPWTTGELKTLSTMRNEGADAVAAILGRSPKAVRRMASKAHVSLRVRPGDVCPVCGMREVRPHTSAGRHGMCPTCWTERLTRLREEEACQKRAEREYQAAKKRAQRA
;
A
#
# COMPACT_ATOMS: atom_id res chain seq x y z
N MET A 1 -41.05 -1.64 -7.20
CA MET A 1 -39.95 -0.81 -7.73
C MET A 1 -38.88 -0.75 -6.67
N GLY A 2 -37.76 -1.44 -6.89
CA GLY A 2 -36.62 -1.43 -5.98
C GLY A 2 -35.80 -2.72 -5.98
N ASP A 3 -35.55 -3.30 -7.16
CA ASP A 3 -34.55 -4.35 -7.32
C ASP A 3 -33.15 -3.74 -7.21
N THR A 4 -32.38 -4.10 -6.17
CA THR A 4 -30.94 -3.86 -6.11
C THR A 4 -30.19 -5.14 -5.77
N ASN A 5 -30.19 -6.04 -6.74
CA ASN A 5 -29.07 -6.96 -6.92
C ASN A 5 -28.01 -6.24 -7.78
N THR A 6 -26.78 -6.10 -7.28
CA THR A 6 -25.51 -6.40 -7.99
C THR A 6 -24.34 -5.87 -7.18
N GLY A 7 -23.43 -6.78 -6.83
CA GLY A 7 -22.18 -6.47 -6.14
C GLY A 7 -21.50 -7.70 -5.53
N ALA A 8 -21.84 -8.91 -6.00
CA ALA A 8 -21.13 -10.12 -5.67
C ALA A 8 -19.68 -9.95 -6.14
N THR A 9 -18.77 -9.67 -5.21
CA THR A 9 -17.34 -9.88 -5.44
C THR A 9 -17.18 -11.38 -5.69
N PRO A 10 -16.61 -11.83 -6.82
CA PRO A 10 -16.32 -13.24 -7.01
C PRO A 10 -15.24 -13.64 -5.99
N GLY A 11 -15.67 -14.20 -4.86
CA GLY A 11 -14.79 -14.93 -3.97
C GLY A 11 -14.31 -16.18 -4.71
N PRO A 12 -13.00 -16.48 -4.74
CA PRO A 12 -12.53 -17.67 -5.39
C PRO A 12 -13.08 -18.90 -4.66
N SER A 13 -13.92 -19.65 -5.36
CA SER A 13 -14.50 -20.91 -4.97
C SER A 13 -13.47 -22.04 -5.00
N ALA A 14 -13.55 -22.89 -3.98
CA ALA A 14 -13.16 -24.30 -3.93
C ALA A 14 -11.77 -24.71 -4.49
N GLY A 15 -10.85 -25.04 -3.57
CA GLY A 15 -9.80 -26.04 -3.82
C GLY A 15 -8.35 -25.61 -3.53
N GLY A 16 -8.06 -24.31 -3.57
CA GLY A 16 -6.76 -23.77 -3.18
C GLY A 16 -6.99 -22.50 -2.38
N THR A 17 -6.28 -22.30 -1.27
CA THR A 17 -6.29 -20.98 -0.63
C THR A 17 -5.77 -19.98 -1.65
N ALA A 18 -6.61 -19.05 -2.11
CA ALA A 18 -6.22 -17.94 -2.99
C ALA A 18 -5.03 -17.12 -2.43
N TYR A 19 -4.79 -17.29 -1.14
CA TYR A 19 -3.69 -16.71 -0.39
C TYR A 19 -2.68 -17.81 -0.03
N PRO A 20 -1.47 -17.82 -0.62
CA PRO A 20 -0.49 -18.89 -0.45
C PRO A 20 0.02 -19.04 1.00
N ASN A 21 -0.09 -17.99 1.81
CA ASN A 21 0.46 -17.95 3.17
C ASN A 21 -0.60 -18.03 4.27
N GLU A 22 -1.87 -18.28 3.94
CA GLU A 22 -2.98 -18.18 4.92
C GLU A 22 -2.77 -19.03 6.19
N ARG A 23 -2.25 -20.26 6.03
CA ARG A 23 -2.06 -21.22 7.12
C ARG A 23 -0.67 -21.18 7.75
N ARG A 24 0.25 -20.39 7.21
CA ARG A 24 1.63 -20.30 7.75
C ARG A 24 1.62 -19.53 9.07
N PRO A 25 2.48 -19.88 10.04
CA PRO A 25 2.66 -19.08 11.24
C PRO A 25 3.10 -17.66 10.89
N TRP A 26 2.76 -16.69 11.73
CA TRP A 26 3.15 -15.29 11.51
C TRP A 26 4.60 -15.09 11.96
N THR A 27 5.41 -14.52 11.07
CA THR A 27 6.82 -14.22 11.34
C THR A 27 6.98 -12.79 11.87
N THR A 28 8.09 -12.53 12.57
CA THR A 28 8.44 -11.17 13.03
C THR A 28 8.55 -10.19 11.86
N GLY A 29 8.98 -10.65 10.68
CA GLY A 29 9.01 -9.85 9.46
C GLY A 29 7.61 -9.41 9.01
N GLU A 30 6.65 -10.32 9.00
CA GLU A 30 5.25 -10.01 8.67
C GLU A 30 4.62 -9.04 9.68
N LEU A 31 4.94 -9.18 10.98
CA LEU A 31 4.50 -8.23 12.02
C LEU A 31 5.11 -6.84 11.82
N LYS A 32 6.38 -6.76 11.40
CA LYS A 32 7.02 -5.49 11.04
C LYS A 32 6.31 -4.86 9.84
N THR A 33 5.99 -5.65 8.80
CA THR A 33 5.24 -5.19 7.63
C THR A 33 3.86 -4.64 8.03
N LEU A 34 3.14 -5.31 8.94
CA LEU A 34 1.86 -4.80 9.46
C LEU A 34 2.00 -3.40 10.07
N SER A 35 3.03 -3.19 10.89
CA SER A 35 3.28 -1.91 11.55
C SER A 35 3.71 -0.82 10.55
N THR A 36 4.64 -1.16 9.66
CA THR A 36 5.19 -0.22 8.67
C THR A 36 4.19 0.20 7.62
N MET A 37 3.28 -0.69 7.22
CA MET A 37 2.30 -0.46 6.17
C MET A 37 0.89 -0.16 6.72
N ARG A 38 0.77 0.14 8.01
CA ARG A 38 -0.53 0.38 8.64
C ARG A 38 -1.32 1.53 7.98
N ASN A 39 -0.65 2.44 7.27
CA ASN A 39 -1.27 3.56 6.55
C ASN A 39 -1.86 3.17 5.18
N GLU A 40 -1.40 2.07 4.56
CA GLU A 40 -1.87 1.59 3.26
C GLU A 40 -3.16 0.76 3.38
N GLY A 41 -3.49 0.32 4.60
CA GLY A 41 -4.70 -0.44 4.90
C GLY A 41 -4.56 -1.95 4.73
N ALA A 42 -5.60 -2.68 5.15
CA ALA A 42 -5.56 -4.14 5.26
C ALA A 42 -5.39 -4.85 3.90
N ASP A 43 -5.98 -4.30 2.83
CA ASP A 43 -6.00 -4.95 1.52
C ASP A 43 -4.64 -4.87 0.83
N ALA A 44 -3.94 -3.73 0.94
CA ALA A 44 -2.58 -3.58 0.43
C ALA A 44 -1.59 -4.51 1.15
N VAL A 45 -1.69 -4.61 2.48
CA VAL A 45 -0.85 -5.53 3.28
C VAL A 45 -1.16 -6.99 2.94
N ALA A 46 -2.43 -7.34 2.75
CA ALA A 46 -2.85 -8.68 2.35
C ALA A 46 -2.22 -9.13 1.02
N ALA A 47 -2.21 -8.23 0.03
CA ALA A 47 -1.59 -8.48 -1.27
C ALA A 47 -0.09 -8.78 -1.15
N ILE A 48 0.64 -8.04 -0.31
CA ILE A 48 2.09 -8.21 -0.13
C ILE A 48 2.42 -9.47 0.66
N LEU A 49 1.67 -9.75 1.72
CA LEU A 49 1.91 -10.92 2.57
C LEU A 49 1.38 -12.22 1.95
N GLY A 50 0.60 -12.14 0.87
CA GLY A 50 -0.08 -13.31 0.29
C GLY A 50 -1.04 -13.97 1.29
N ARG A 51 -1.72 -13.15 2.11
CA ARG A 51 -2.67 -13.55 3.15
C ARG A 51 -4.02 -12.89 2.90
N SER A 52 -5.08 -13.44 3.47
CA SER A 52 -6.41 -12.82 3.36
C SER A 52 -6.47 -11.49 4.13
N PRO A 53 -7.23 -10.48 3.63
CA PRO A 53 -7.47 -9.25 4.38
C PRO A 53 -8.07 -9.49 5.78
N LYS A 54 -8.85 -10.56 5.93
CA LYS A 54 -9.43 -10.99 7.21
C LYS A 54 -8.36 -11.48 8.18
N ALA A 55 -7.37 -12.25 7.72
CA ALA A 55 -6.23 -12.68 8.54
C ALA A 55 -5.36 -11.48 8.95
N VAL A 56 -5.11 -10.56 8.04
CA VAL A 56 -4.37 -9.30 8.30
C VAL A 56 -5.04 -8.48 9.39
N ARG A 57 -6.36 -8.21 9.28
CA ARG A 57 -7.10 -7.47 10.32
C ARG A 57 -7.03 -8.15 11.68
N ARG A 58 -7.23 -9.47 11.71
CA ARG A 58 -7.18 -10.27 12.95
C ARG A 58 -5.81 -10.20 13.61
N MET A 59 -4.75 -10.32 12.82
CA MET A 59 -3.40 -10.26 13.37
C MET A 59 -3.02 -8.85 13.81
N ALA A 60 -3.42 -7.83 13.06
CA ALA A 60 -3.20 -6.44 13.45
C ALA A 60 -3.84 -6.13 14.82
N SER A 61 -5.08 -6.57 15.05
CA SER A 61 -5.74 -6.47 16.35
C SER A 61 -4.99 -7.23 17.45
N LYS A 62 -4.52 -8.46 17.18
CA LYS A 62 -3.76 -9.27 18.13
C LYS A 62 -2.39 -8.66 18.46
N ALA A 63 -1.75 -8.00 17.50
CA ALA A 63 -0.45 -7.35 17.64
C ALA A 63 -0.56 -5.89 18.14
N HIS A 64 -1.76 -5.42 18.51
CA HIS A 64 -2.02 -4.03 18.88
C HIS A 64 -1.60 -2.99 17.83
N VAL A 65 -1.59 -3.38 16.55
CA VAL A 65 -1.31 -2.50 15.43
C VAL A 65 -2.63 -1.95 14.90
N SER A 66 -2.86 -0.66 15.13
CA SER A 66 -3.98 0.04 14.49
C SER A 66 -3.68 0.21 13.00
N LEU A 67 -4.49 -0.42 12.14
CA LEU A 67 -4.49 -0.18 10.68
C LEU A 67 -5.13 1.17 10.29
N ARG A 68 -5.43 2.01 11.28
CA ARG A 68 -5.83 3.40 11.12
C ARG A 68 -4.78 4.26 11.81
N VAL A 69 -4.14 5.16 11.07
CA VAL A 69 -3.22 6.15 11.65
C VAL A 69 -4.05 7.23 12.34
N ARG A 70 -3.84 7.41 13.65
CA ARG A 70 -4.42 8.52 14.41
C ARG A 70 -3.43 9.68 14.51
N PRO A 71 -3.92 10.91 14.61
CA PRO A 71 -3.07 12.03 15.01
C PRO A 71 -2.30 11.76 16.30
N GLY A 72 -1.00 12.07 16.33
CA GLY A 72 -0.13 11.81 17.48
C GLY A 72 0.51 10.43 17.50
N ASP A 73 0.13 9.50 16.61
CA ASP A 73 0.83 8.22 16.53
C ASP A 73 2.25 8.40 15.96
N VAL A 74 3.19 7.53 16.37
CA VAL A 74 4.53 7.44 15.77
C VAL A 74 4.41 7.03 14.30
N CYS A 75 5.13 7.71 13.39
CA CYS A 75 5.08 7.46 11.96
C CYS A 75 5.46 6.01 11.62
N PRO A 76 4.65 5.28 10.85
CA PRO A 76 4.90 3.87 10.56
C PRO A 76 6.08 3.65 9.62
N VAL A 77 6.43 4.66 8.82
CA VAL A 77 7.53 4.58 7.84
C VAL A 77 8.89 4.62 8.54
N CYS A 78 9.10 5.61 9.42
CA CYS A 78 10.41 5.82 10.05
C CYS A 78 10.48 5.39 11.52
N GLY A 79 9.36 5.23 12.21
CA GLY A 79 9.33 4.90 13.65
C GLY A 79 9.88 5.98 14.58
N MET A 80 10.31 7.14 14.07
CA MET A 80 11.05 8.14 14.86
C MET A 80 10.25 9.41 15.18
N ARG A 81 9.35 9.82 14.30
CA ARG A 81 8.63 11.11 14.37
C ARG A 81 7.14 10.87 14.46
N GLU A 82 6.43 11.74 15.15
CA GLU A 82 4.97 11.67 15.23
C GLU A 82 4.27 12.15 13.95
N VAL A 83 3.06 11.64 13.74
CA VAL A 83 2.15 12.06 12.68
C VAL A 83 1.40 13.30 13.15
N ARG A 84 1.65 14.44 12.49
CA ARG A 84 1.08 15.75 12.86
C ARG A 84 -0.31 15.97 12.24
N PRO A 85 -1.42 16.06 13.03
CA PRO A 85 -2.81 16.13 12.53
C PRO A 85 -3.08 17.21 11.48
N HIS A 86 -2.47 18.38 11.65
CA HIS A 86 -2.80 19.58 10.87
C HIS A 86 -1.89 19.78 9.65
N THR A 87 -1.23 18.73 9.18
CA THR A 87 -0.34 18.77 8.02
C THR A 87 -0.88 17.89 6.89
N SER A 88 -0.48 18.17 5.64
CA SER A 88 -0.72 17.24 4.52
C SER A 88 -0.20 15.85 4.83
N ALA A 89 1.00 15.76 5.40
CA ALA A 89 1.60 14.50 5.86
C ALA A 89 0.72 13.73 6.84
N GLY A 90 0.13 14.44 7.82
CA GLY A 90 -0.80 13.87 8.80
C GLY A 90 -2.05 13.26 8.17
N ARG A 91 -2.64 13.94 7.18
CA ARG A 91 -3.78 13.43 6.41
C ARG A 91 -3.45 12.14 5.64
N HIS A 92 -2.18 11.95 5.28
CA HIS A 92 -1.67 10.73 4.64
C HIS A 92 -1.04 9.72 5.62
N GLY A 93 -1.18 9.94 6.94
CA GLY A 93 -0.73 9.02 7.97
C GLY A 93 0.79 8.94 8.15
N MET A 94 1.53 9.97 7.76
CA MET A 94 3.00 10.02 7.81
C MET A 94 3.51 11.23 8.59
N CYS A 95 4.77 11.16 9.04
CA CYS A 95 5.45 12.37 9.52
C CYS A 95 5.79 13.28 8.32
N PRO A 96 5.99 14.60 8.56
CA PRO A 96 6.33 15.55 7.51
C PRO A 96 7.52 15.14 6.65
N THR A 97 8.58 14.60 7.25
CA THR A 97 9.79 14.18 6.52
C THR A 97 9.51 13.03 5.55
N CYS A 98 8.92 11.93 6.03
CA CYS A 98 8.64 10.77 5.19
C CYS A 98 7.62 11.08 4.09
N TRP A 99 6.69 11.99 4.35
CA TRP A 99 5.77 12.47 3.32
C TRP A 99 6.50 13.27 2.24
N THR A 100 7.37 14.20 2.61
CA THR A 100 8.18 14.97 1.65
C THR A 100 9.09 14.07 0.83
N GLU A 101 9.77 13.10 1.46
CA GLU A 101 10.60 12.10 0.76
C GLU A 101 9.77 11.30 -0.25
N ARG A 102 8.57 10.86 0.13
CA ARG A 102 7.65 10.17 -0.79
C ARG A 102 7.26 11.06 -1.97
N LEU A 103 6.96 12.33 -1.74
CA LEU A 103 6.64 13.28 -2.81
C LEU A 103 7.83 13.48 -3.75
N THR A 104 9.05 13.62 -3.23
CA THR A 104 10.27 13.74 -4.04
C THR A 104 10.44 12.51 -4.93
N ARG A 105 10.33 11.31 -4.37
CA ARG A 105 10.43 10.06 -5.13
C ARG A 105 9.40 9.98 -6.25
N LEU A 106 8.14 10.34 -5.99
CA LEU A 106 7.09 10.34 -7.02
C LEU A 106 7.41 11.31 -8.17
N ARG A 107 8.01 12.47 -7.87
CA ARG A 107 8.43 13.44 -8.89
C ARG A 107 9.60 12.93 -9.72
N GLU A 108 10.55 12.26 -9.10
CA GLU A 108 11.68 11.63 -9.79
C GLU A 108 11.22 10.49 -10.71
N GLU A 109 10.31 9.65 -10.24
CA GLU A 109 9.69 8.57 -11.02
C GLU A 109 8.95 9.14 -12.25
N GLU A 110 8.14 10.19 -12.07
CA GLU A 110 7.45 10.89 -13.16
C GLU A 110 8.43 11.49 -14.18
N ALA A 111 9.51 12.11 -13.70
CA ALA A 111 10.55 12.66 -14.57
C ALA A 111 11.25 11.56 -15.38
N CYS A 112 11.52 10.41 -14.76
CA CYS A 112 12.11 9.26 -15.42
C CYS A 112 11.18 8.69 -16.51
N GLN A 113 9.89 8.55 -16.20
CA GLN A 113 8.88 8.09 -17.16
C GLN A 113 8.79 9.03 -18.37
N LYS A 114 8.73 10.34 -18.14
CA LYS A 114 8.69 11.35 -19.23
C LYS A 114 9.94 11.31 -20.12
N ARG A 115 11.13 11.07 -19.55
CA ARG A 115 12.36 10.90 -20.34
C ARG A 115 12.29 9.67 -21.23
N ALA A 116 11.92 8.51 -20.64
CA ALA A 116 11.79 7.26 -21.38
C ALA A 116 10.75 7.37 -22.51
N GLU A 117 9.62 8.04 -22.27
CA GLU A 117 8.61 8.28 -23.30
C GLU A 117 9.16 9.15 -24.45
N ARG A 118 9.88 10.24 -24.14
CA ARG A 118 10.50 11.10 -25.16
C ARG A 118 11.51 10.32 -26.01
N GLU A 119 12.33 9.49 -25.39
CA GLU A 119 13.31 8.62 -26.07
C GLU A 119 12.61 7.61 -26.99
N TYR A 120 11.56 6.95 -26.50
CA TYR A 120 10.73 6.04 -27.29
C TYR A 120 10.12 6.75 -28.51
N GLN A 121 9.51 7.93 -28.31
CA GLN A 121 8.93 8.69 -29.42
C GLN A 121 9.99 9.14 -30.42
N ALA A 122 11.19 9.52 -29.96
CA ALA A 122 12.31 9.87 -30.84
C ALA A 122 12.83 8.66 -31.63
N ALA A 123 12.94 7.48 -31.00
CA ALA A 123 13.30 6.24 -31.67
C ALA A 123 12.27 5.82 -32.72
N LYS A 124 10.97 5.89 -32.37
CA LYS A 124 9.86 5.62 -33.28
C LYS A 124 9.89 6.54 -34.51
N LYS A 125 10.08 7.85 -34.31
CA LYS A 125 10.19 8.82 -35.41
C LYS A 125 11.40 8.57 -36.31
N ARG A 126 12.53 8.12 -35.75
CA ARG A 126 13.73 7.75 -36.53
C ARG A 126 13.48 6.52 -37.40
N ALA A 127 12.85 5.48 -36.84
CA ALA A 127 12.50 4.27 -37.58
C ALA A 127 11.48 4.53 -38.70
N GLN A 128 10.54 5.48 -38.52
CA GLN A 128 9.57 5.85 -39.57
C GLN A 128 10.16 6.69 -40.71
N ARG A 129 11.34 7.28 -40.51
CA ARG A 129 12.02 8.12 -41.52
C ARG A 129 13.10 7.36 -42.31
N ALA A 130 13.45 6.16 -41.86
CA ALA A 130 14.34 5.23 -42.56
C ALA A 130 13.51 4.38 -43.54
#